data_AF-A0A1J4WGX9-F1
#
_entry.id   AF-A0A1J4WGX9-F1
#
_cell.length_a   1.000
_cell.length_b   1.000
_cell.length_c   1.000
_cell.angle_alpha   90.00
_cell.angle_beta   90.00
_cell.angle_gamma   90.00
#
_symmetry.space_group_name_H-M   'P 1'
#
loop_
_entity.id
_entity.type
_entity.pdbx_description
1 polymer ?
#
loop_
_entity_poly.entity_id
_entity_poly.type
_entity_poly.pdbx_seq_one_letter_code
_entity_poly.pdbx_strand_id
1 'polypeptide(L)'
;MLDKKKKDRIIEKYKTHKSDTGSPEVQIAILTAEIKELTEHLKAHKKDFSSRRGLIKKVAQRRRLLQYLQRENEKSYDDITKKLKIRKRSAETMPEPEEEPVIP
;
A
#
# COMPACT_ATOMS: atom_id res chain seq x y z
N MET A 1 -7.03 -5.92 13.23
CA MET A 1 -7.79 -5.13 12.23
C MET A 1 -7.68 -3.67 12.64
N LEU A 2 -7.40 -2.75 11.72
CA LEU A 2 -7.18 -1.35 12.09
C LEU A 2 -8.48 -0.76 12.66
N ASP A 3 -8.39 -0.08 13.80
CA ASP A 3 -9.52 0.61 14.42
C ASP A 3 -10.12 1.63 13.44
N LYS A 4 -11.46 1.76 13.41
CA LYS A 4 -12.17 2.66 12.50
C LYS A 4 -11.66 4.10 12.63
N LYS A 5 -11.41 4.55 13.86
CA LYS A 5 -10.86 5.90 14.12
C LYS A 5 -9.46 6.09 13.54
N LYS A 6 -8.63 5.05 13.53
CA LYS A 6 -7.29 5.10 12.91
C LYS A 6 -7.41 5.16 11.39
N LYS A 7 -8.33 4.39 10.80
CA LYS A 7 -8.58 4.43 9.35
C LYS A 7 -9.03 5.81 8.91
N ASP A 8 -10.01 6.39 9.60
CA ASP A 8 -10.55 7.71 9.26
C ASP A 8 -9.48 8.80 9.30
N ARG A 9 -8.61 8.80 10.32
CA ARG A 9 -7.45 9.72 10.40
C ARG A 9 -6.47 9.57 9.26
N ILE A 10 -6.22 8.34 8.80
CA ILE A 10 -5.33 8.08 7.67
C ILE A 10 -6.00 8.59 6.38
N ILE A 11 -7.29 8.29 6.18
CA ILE A 11 -8.04 8.79 5.02
C ILE A 11 -8.00 10.32 4.99
N GLU A 12 -8.27 11.00 6.11
CA GLU A 12 -8.22 12.47 6.16
C GLU A 12 -6.85 13.06 5.85
N LYS A 13 -5.77 12.36 6.19
CA LYS A 13 -4.40 12.83 5.98
C LYS A 13 -3.90 12.62 4.54
N TYR A 14 -4.43 11.61 3.85
CA TYR A 14 -3.95 11.20 2.52
C TYR A 14 -4.98 11.39 1.41
N LYS A 15 -6.21 11.82 1.71
CA LYS A 15 -7.22 12.17 0.72
C LYS A 15 -6.73 13.28 -0.20
N THR A 16 -6.92 13.08 -1.50
CA THR A 16 -6.62 14.10 -2.52
C THR A 16 -7.73 15.15 -2.61
N HIS A 17 -8.98 14.73 -2.39
CA HIS A 17 -10.18 15.57 -2.37
C HIS A 17 -11.10 15.20 -1.21
N LYS A 18 -12.10 16.04 -0.92
CA LYS A 18 -12.93 15.93 0.29
C LYS A 18 -13.72 14.62 0.39
N SER A 19 -14.09 14.03 -0.75
CA SER A 19 -14.84 12.77 -0.90
C SER A 19 -13.96 11.57 -1.28
N ASP A 20 -12.64 11.76 -1.35
CA ASP A 20 -11.72 10.72 -1.76
C ASP A 20 -11.52 9.69 -0.64
N THR A 21 -12.07 8.50 -0.87
CA THR A 21 -12.01 7.35 0.04
C THR A 21 -11.33 6.14 -0.62
N GLY A 22 -11.05 6.22 -1.92
CA GLY A 22 -10.69 5.08 -2.75
C GLY A 22 -9.45 5.29 -3.61
N SER A 23 -8.85 6.48 -3.60
CA SER A 23 -7.65 6.74 -4.39
C SER A 23 -6.50 5.78 -4.04
N PRO A 24 -5.61 5.50 -5.00
CA PRO A 24 -4.43 4.70 -4.75
C PRO A 24 -3.60 5.25 -3.57
N GLU A 25 -3.50 6.57 -3.39
CA GLU A 25 -2.77 7.18 -2.28
C GLU A 25 -3.35 6.78 -0.91
N VAL A 26 -4.68 6.90 -0.75
CA VAL A 26 -5.37 6.54 0.49
C VAL A 26 -5.23 5.04 0.77
N GLN A 27 -5.43 4.20 -0.25
CA GLN A 27 -5.30 2.74 -0.10
C GLN A 27 -3.88 2.32 0.30
N ILE A 28 -2.84 2.91 -0.32
CA ILE A 28 -1.43 2.64 0.02
C ILE A 28 -1.13 3.04 1.46
N ALA A 29 -1.68 4.18 1.92
CA ALA A 29 -1.51 4.64 3.30
C ALA A 29 -2.16 3.69 4.32
N ILE A 30 -3.39 3.23 4.05
CA ILE A 30 -4.10 2.25 4.89
C ILE A 30 -3.33 0.93 4.94
N LEU A 31 -2.95 0.38 3.78
CA LEU A 31 -2.17 -0.86 3.71
C LEU A 31 -0.86 -0.76 4.46
N THR A 32 -0.19 0.40 4.39
CA THR A 32 1.07 0.64 5.11
C THR A 32 0.87 0.61 6.62
N ALA A 33 -0.21 1.21 7.14
CA ALA A 33 -0.54 1.15 8.56
C ALA A 33 -0.89 -0.28 9.00
N GLU A 34 -1.69 -1.01 8.21
CA GLU A 34 -2.06 -2.39 8.51
C GLU A 34 -0.85 -3.33 8.48
N ILE A 35 0.05 -3.17 7.52
CA ILE A 35 1.32 -3.90 7.43
C ILE A 35 2.16 -3.65 8.70
N LYS A 36 2.23 -2.40 9.17
CA LYS A 36 3.00 -2.06 10.37
C LYS A 36 2.46 -2.77 11.62
N GLU A 37 1.15 -2.67 11.88
CA GLU A 37 0.53 -3.34 13.04
C GLU A 37 0.68 -4.87 12.95
N LEU A 38 0.48 -5.45 11.75
CA LEU A 38 0.59 -6.90 11.57
C LEU A 38 2.04 -7.39 11.70
N THR A 39 3.01 -6.57 11.29
CA THR A 39 4.44 -6.87 11.49
C THR A 39 4.80 -6.89 12.98
N GLU A 40 4.30 -5.92 13.76
CA GLU A 40 4.50 -5.89 15.21
C GLU A 40 3.85 -7.11 15.90
N HIS A 41 2.62 -7.47 15.51
CA HIS A 41 1.95 -8.67 16.00
C HIS A 41 2.75 -9.96 15.72
N LEU A 42 3.25 -10.13 14.49
CA LEU A 42 4.02 -11.32 14.10
C LEU A 42 5.40 -11.41 14.76
N LYS A 43 5.97 -10.31 15.27
CA LYS A 43 7.20 -10.36 16.07
C LYS A 43 6.98 -11.11 17.39
N ALA A 44 5.81 -10.90 18.02
CA ALA A 44 5.42 -11.63 19.22
C ALA A 44 4.93 -13.05 18.89
N HIS A 45 4.19 -13.22 17.78
CA HIS A 45 3.57 -14.49 17.39
C HIS A 45 4.26 -15.14 16.18
N LYS A 46 5.49 -15.61 16.38
CA LYS A 46 6.33 -16.15 15.29
C LYS A 46 5.73 -17.36 14.56
N LYS A 47 4.87 -18.14 15.22
CA LYS A 47 4.22 -19.35 14.68
C LYS A 47 2.89 -19.08 13.97
N ASP A 48 2.43 -17.83 13.89
CA ASP A 48 1.21 -17.49 13.15
C ASP A 48 1.50 -17.37 11.64
N PHE A 49 1.45 -18.52 10.95
CA PHE A 49 1.69 -18.62 9.51
C PHE A 49 0.54 -18.07 8.67
N SER A 50 -0.70 -18.15 9.17
CA SER A 50 -1.89 -17.64 8.49
C SER A 50 -1.85 -16.12 8.37
N SER A 51 -1.54 -15.43 9.47
CA SER A 51 -1.35 -13.97 9.47
C SER A 51 -0.15 -13.55 8.65
N ARG A 52 0.95 -14.33 8.64
CA ARG A 52 2.10 -14.07 7.76
C ARG A 52 1.73 -14.15 6.28
N ARG A 53 0.91 -15.12 5.88
CA ARG A 53 0.39 -15.19 4.51
C ARG A 53 -0.46 -13.97 4.17
N GLY A 54 -1.31 -13.53 5.11
CA GLY A 54 -2.08 -12.28 4.98
C GLY A 54 -1.20 -11.04 4.81
N LEU A 55 -0.10 -10.95 5.57
CA LEU A 55 0.89 -9.88 5.46
C LEU A 55 1.51 -9.83 4.06
N ILE A 56 1.94 -10.99 3.53
CA ILE A 56 2.55 -11.08 2.19
C ILE A 56 1.58 -10.59 1.12
N LYS A 57 0.30 -10.98 1.20
CA LYS A 57 -0.75 -10.50 0.28
C LYS A 57 -0.90 -8.97 0.34
N LYS A 58 -0.94 -8.38 1.53
CA LYS A 58 -1.03 -6.91 1.71
C LYS A 58 0.19 -6.19 1.13
N VAL A 59 1.38 -6.73 1.33
CA VAL A 59 2.63 -6.17 0.76
C VAL A 59 2.59 -6.22 -0.77
N ALA A 60 2.14 -7.33 -1.36
CA ALA A 60 2.00 -7.48 -2.79
C ALA A 60 0.94 -6.52 -3.38
N GLN A 61 -0.21 -6.38 -2.73
CA GLN A 61 -1.25 -5.44 -3.12
C GLN A 61 -0.74 -3.99 -3.11
N ARG A 62 -0.04 -3.58 -2.03
CA ARG A 62 0.57 -2.25 -1.95
C ARG A 62 1.59 -2.01 -3.07
N ARG A 63 2.37 -3.03 -3.43
CA ARG A 63 3.34 -2.95 -4.54
C ARG A 63 2.63 -2.69 -5.87
N ARG A 64 1.53 -3.40 -6.17
CA ARG A 64 0.74 -3.19 -7.39
C ARG A 64 0.16 -1.78 -7.46
N LEU A 65 -0.40 -1.28 -6.36
CA LEU A 65 -0.93 0.09 -6.29
C LEU A 65 0.15 1.15 -6.50
N LEU A 66 1.35 0.95 -5.95
CA LEU A 66 2.48 1.85 -6.18
C LEU A 66 2.93 1.84 -7.64
N GLN A 67 2.98 0.66 -8.28
CA GLN A 67 3.30 0.53 -9.71
C GLN A 67 2.26 1.22 -10.58
N TYR A 68 0.98 1.04 -10.28
CA TYR A 68 -0.12 1.73 -10.96
C TYR A 68 0.01 3.26 -10.81
N LEU A 69 0.18 3.75 -9.57
CA LEU A 69 0.33 5.18 -9.30
C LEU A 69 1.56 5.77 -10.00
N GLN A 70 2.65 5.03 -10.10
CA GLN A 70 3.85 5.47 -10.83
C GLN A 70 3.59 5.65 -12.33
N ARG A 71 2.79 4.76 -12.94
CA ARG A 71 2.45 4.83 -14.37
C ARG A 71 1.49 5.98 -14.68
N GLU A 72 0.48 6.15 -13.84
CA GLU A 72 -0.55 7.19 -14.02
C GLU A 72 -0.04 8.58 -13.62
N ASN A 73 0.65 8.68 -12.48
CA ASN A 73 1.05 9.96 -11.90
C ASN A 73 2.33 9.84 -11.07
N GLU A 74 3.47 10.05 -11.74
CA GLU A 74 4.79 10.01 -11.11
C GLU A 74 4.95 11.02 -9.95
N LYS A 75 4.30 12.19 -10.03
CA LYS A 75 4.35 13.20 -8.95
C LYS A 75 3.66 12.69 -7.69
N SER A 76 2.45 12.12 -7.82
CA SER A 76 1.74 11.51 -6.70
C SER A 76 2.53 10.32 -6.12
N TYR A 77 3.16 9.52 -6.97
CA TYR A 77 4.02 8.41 -6.53
C TYR A 77 5.20 8.90 -5.68
N ASP A 78 5.88 9.96 -6.11
CA ASP A 78 6.99 10.54 -5.38
C ASP A 78 6.56 11.13 -4.03
N ASP A 79 5.44 11.84 -4.01
CA ASP A 79 4.88 12.45 -2.80
C ASP A 79 4.46 11.39 -1.79
N ILE A 80 3.75 10.35 -2.22
CA ILE A 80 3.29 9.29 -1.31
C ILE A 80 4.48 8.48 -0.78
N THR A 81 5.47 8.21 -1.63
CA THR A 81 6.67 7.46 -1.25
C THR A 81 7.50 8.23 -0.23
N LYS A 82 7.67 9.55 -0.41
CA LYS A 82 8.32 10.44 0.56
C LYS A 82 7.54 10.50 1.88
N LYS A 83 6.22 10.71 1.82
CA LYS A 83 5.37 10.81 3.02
C LYS A 83 5.34 9.52 3.84
N LEU A 84 5.31 8.36 3.18
CA LEU A 84 5.24 7.05 3.84
C LEU A 84 6.61 6.41 4.08
N LYS A 85 7.71 7.05 3.65
CA LYS A 85 9.09 6.54 3.74
C LYS A 85 9.21 5.11 3.21
N ILE A 86 8.50 4.80 2.13
CA ILE A 86 8.55 3.48 1.50
C ILE A 86 9.86 3.38 0.73
N ARG A 87 10.65 2.33 0.98
CA ARG A 87 11.88 2.09 0.20
C ARG A 87 11.50 1.83 -1.26
N LYS A 88 11.94 2.71 -2.15
CA LYS A 88 11.97 2.44 -3.60
C LYS A 88 12.90 1.25 -3.79
N ARG A 89 12.42 0.18 -4.41
CA ARG A 89 13.33 -0.86 -4.93
C ARG A 89 13.97 -0.23 -6.16
N SER A 90 15.29 -0.27 -6.26
CA SER A 90 16.04 0.24 -7.42
C SER A 90 15.37 -0.25 -8.71
N ALA A 91 15.22 0.65 -9.68
CA ALA A 91 14.43 0.47 -10.91
C ALA A 91 14.81 -0.80 -11.71
N GLU A 92 16.00 -1.36 -11.48
CA GLU A 92 16.54 -2.56 -12.14
C GLU A 92 15.81 -3.88 -11.86
N THR A 93 14.90 -3.97 -10.88
CA THR A 93 14.22 -5.24 -10.51
C THR A 93 12.69 -5.18 -10.62
N MET A 94 12.17 -4.19 -11.33
CA MET A 94 10.74 -4.10 -11.60
C MET A 94 10.45 -4.83 -12.92
N PRO A 95 9.68 -5.92 -12.93
CA PRO A 95 9.20 -6.47 -14.19
C PRO A 95 8.39 -5.38 -14.88
N GLU A 96 8.58 -5.26 -16.19
CA GLU A 96 7.79 -4.38 -17.04
C GLU A 96 6.29 -4.60 -16.80
N PRO A 97 5.45 -3.58 -17.04
CA PRO A 97 4.04 -3.80 -17.28
C PRO A 97 3.80 -4.98 -18.23
N GLU A 98 3.51 -6.16 -17.70
CA GLU A 98 2.67 -7.08 -18.45
C GLU A 98 1.32 -6.37 -18.53
N GLU A 99 0.99 -5.87 -19.73
CA GLU A 99 -0.33 -5.35 -20.05
C GLU A 99 -1.35 -6.36 -19.56
N GLU A 100 -2.15 -6.00 -18.56
CA GLU A 100 -3.24 -6.86 -18.13
C GLU A 100 -4.12 -7.12 -19.37
N PRO A 101 -4.42 -8.38 -19.72
CA PRO A 101 -5.23 -8.65 -20.90
C PRO A 101 -6.56 -7.93 -20.71
N VAL A 102 -6.88 -7.04 -21.65
CA VAL A 102 -8.21 -6.45 -21.79
C VAL A 102 -9.14 -7.64 -22.00
N ILE A 103 -9.87 -8.01 -20.95
CA ILE A 103 -10.85 -9.10 -21.01
C ILE A 103 -11.94 -8.63 -21.99
N PRO A 104 -12.17 -9.37 -23.10
CA PRO A 104 -13.18 -9.01 -24.10
C PRO A 104 -14.61 -9.13 -23.58
#